data_AF-A0A165PTZ6-F1
#
_entry.id   AF-A0A165PTZ6-F1
#
_cell.length_a   1.000
_cell.length_b   1.000
_cell.length_c   1.000
_cell.angle_alpha   90.00
_cell.angle_beta   90.00
_cell.angle_gamma   90.00
#
_symmetry.space_group_name_H-M   'P 1'
#
loop_
_entity.id
_entity.type
_entity.pdbx_description
1 polymer ?
#
loop_
_entity_poly.entity_id
_entity_poly.type
_entity_poly.pdbx_seq_one_letter_code
_entity_poly.pdbx_strand_id
1 'polypeptide(L)'
;MYTSKLVRLRPRSFLPVVHRARFASTSTTKFVKFDWEDPLSLEFLLTEEEIAIRDMTRDYCQTSTSHQSAFIVPEVLFNVSQEKFMPRVLEGYRIETLDTSILSEMSELGLLGPTIQGYGCAGASSVAYGLIAREIERFSHSP
;
A
#
# COMPACT_ATOMS: atom_id res chain seq x y z
N MET A 1 -7.76 -81.68 49.59
CA MET A 1 -9.23 -81.67 49.68
C MET A 1 -9.75 -80.32 49.21
N TYR A 2 -10.84 -80.36 48.44
CA TYR A 2 -11.67 -79.26 47.95
C TYR A 2 -11.27 -78.48 46.69
N THR A 3 -12.31 -78.34 45.89
CA THR A 3 -12.46 -78.13 44.45
C THR A 3 -13.10 -76.78 44.17
N SER A 4 -13.11 -76.37 42.89
CA SER A 4 -14.15 -75.55 42.24
C SER A 4 -14.14 -74.03 42.57
N LYS A 5 -14.34 -73.07 41.66
CA LYS A 5 -15.10 -73.02 40.41
C LYS A 5 -14.49 -71.98 39.46
N LEU A 6 -14.33 -72.37 38.19
CA LEU A 6 -14.17 -71.46 37.05
C LEU A 6 -15.47 -70.65 36.87
N VAL A 7 -15.43 -69.34 37.14
CA VAL A 7 -16.47 -68.40 36.72
C VAL A 7 -16.03 -67.76 35.41
N ARG A 8 -16.62 -68.23 34.32
CA ARG A 8 -16.44 -67.74 32.96
C ARG A 8 -17.12 -66.37 32.83
N LEU A 9 -16.37 -65.27 33.02
CA LEU A 9 -16.89 -63.92 32.78
C LEU A 9 -17.05 -63.71 31.26
N ARG A 10 -18.28 -63.41 30.82
CA ARG A 10 -18.56 -63.04 29.42
C ARG A 10 -17.91 -61.68 29.11
N PRO A 11 -17.37 -61.47 27.90
CA PRO A 11 -16.83 -60.18 27.54
C PRO A 11 -18.00 -59.19 27.40
N ARG A 12 -18.01 -58.12 28.19
CA ARG A 12 -18.87 -56.96 27.93
C ARG A 12 -18.32 -56.28 26.68
N SER A 13 -18.97 -56.49 25.54
CA SER A 13 -18.77 -55.68 24.34
C SER A 13 -19.13 -54.23 24.65
N PHE A 14 -18.12 -53.42 24.94
CA PHE A 14 -18.23 -51.98 24.95
C PHE A 14 -18.58 -51.52 23.53
N LEU A 15 -19.83 -51.13 23.31
CA LEU A 15 -20.20 -50.38 22.11
C LEU A 15 -19.60 -48.96 22.25
N PRO A 16 -18.90 -48.42 21.25
CA PRO A 16 -18.47 -47.03 21.31
C PRO A 16 -19.72 -46.15 21.21
N VAL A 17 -19.90 -45.26 22.20
CA VAL A 17 -20.86 -44.17 22.13
C VAL A 17 -20.45 -43.30 20.93
N VAL A 18 -21.21 -43.36 19.85
CA VAL A 18 -21.01 -42.51 18.68
C VAL A 18 -21.32 -41.07 19.10
N HIS A 19 -20.28 -40.31 19.44
CA HIS A 19 -20.40 -38.86 19.48
C HIS A 19 -20.66 -38.38 18.05
N ARG A 20 -21.92 -38.02 17.79
CA ARG A 20 -22.36 -37.37 16.57
C ARG A 20 -21.61 -36.04 16.46
N ALA A 21 -20.46 -36.06 15.77
CA ALA A 21 -19.72 -34.86 15.42
C ALA A 21 -20.67 -33.96 14.62
N ARG A 22 -21.13 -32.88 15.25
CA ARG A 22 -21.79 -31.79 14.56
C ARG A 22 -20.71 -31.08 13.75
N PHE A 23 -20.61 -31.42 12.47
CA PHE A 23 -19.91 -30.57 11.50
C PHE A 23 -20.72 -29.29 11.35
N ALA A 24 -20.45 -28.31 12.22
CA ALA A 24 -20.82 -26.94 11.98
C ALA A 24 -19.89 -26.43 10.88
N SER A 25 -20.33 -26.55 9.62
CA SER A 25 -19.73 -25.82 8.52
C SER A 25 -20.10 -24.36 8.68
N THR A 26 -19.29 -23.60 9.42
CA THR A 26 -19.33 -22.14 9.36
C THR A 26 -18.87 -21.76 7.96
N SER A 27 -19.82 -21.45 7.07
CA SER A 27 -19.49 -20.86 5.79
C SER A 27 -18.94 -19.47 6.06
N THR A 28 -17.60 -19.36 6.12
CA THR A 28 -16.92 -18.08 6.13
C THR A 28 -17.30 -17.36 4.85
N THR A 29 -18.13 -16.33 4.95
CA THR A 29 -18.45 -15.47 3.83
C THR A 29 -17.14 -14.82 3.38
N LYS A 30 -16.69 -15.13 2.17
CA LYS A 30 -15.47 -14.56 1.56
C LYS A 30 -15.73 -13.12 1.10
N PHE A 31 -16.08 -12.24 2.02
CA PHE A 31 -16.10 -10.81 1.73
C PHE A 31 -14.66 -10.29 1.79
N VAL A 32 -14.25 -9.58 0.73
CA VAL A 32 -13.00 -8.82 0.72
C VAL A 32 -13.11 -7.73 1.79
N LYS A 33 -12.00 -7.48 2.51
CA LYS A 33 -11.95 -6.44 3.54
C LYS A 33 -12.19 -5.08 2.87
N PHE A 34 -13.21 -4.35 3.35
CA PHE A 34 -13.52 -3.04 2.81
C PHE A 34 -12.50 -2.02 3.32
N ASP A 35 -11.79 -1.39 2.38
CA ASP A 35 -10.83 -0.32 2.66
C ASP A 35 -11.48 1.04 2.35
N TRP A 36 -11.48 1.95 3.33
CA TRP A 36 -12.15 3.24 3.21
C TRP A 36 -11.34 4.26 2.39
N GLU A 37 -10.02 4.08 2.27
CA GLU A 37 -9.14 4.92 1.45
C GLU A 37 -9.29 4.63 -0.05
N ASP A 38 -9.66 3.40 -0.40
CA ASP A 38 -9.91 2.96 -1.77
C ASP A 38 -11.18 2.08 -1.83
N PRO A 39 -12.37 2.68 -1.76
CA PRO A 39 -13.64 1.95 -1.68
C PRO A 39 -13.97 1.17 -2.96
N LEU A 40 -13.29 1.45 -4.07
CA LEU A 40 -13.51 0.81 -5.37
C LEU A 40 -12.37 -0.11 -5.80
N SER A 41 -11.34 -0.28 -4.97
CA SER A 41 -10.15 -1.10 -5.29
C SER A 41 -9.53 -0.71 -6.65
N LEU A 42 -9.27 0.58 -6.84
CA LEU A 42 -8.64 1.12 -8.04
C LEU A 42 -7.29 0.45 -8.34
N GLU A 43 -6.58 0.00 -7.31
CA GLU A 43 -5.29 -0.70 -7.48
C GLU A 43 -5.39 -1.97 -8.34
N PHE A 44 -6.53 -2.65 -8.34
CA PHE A 44 -6.72 -3.86 -9.15
C PHE A 44 -6.93 -3.54 -10.64
N LEU A 45 -7.33 -2.30 -10.98
CA LEU A 45 -7.59 -1.87 -12.35
C LEU A 45 -6.36 -1.30 -13.04
N LEU A 46 -5.30 -1.01 -12.28
CA LEU A 46 -4.08 -0.41 -12.78
C LEU A 46 -3.07 -1.46 -13.20
N THR A 47 -2.26 -1.11 -14.20
CA THR A 47 -1.11 -1.92 -14.60
C THR A 47 0.06 -1.73 -13.63
N GLU A 48 0.97 -2.70 -13.58
CA GLU A 48 2.18 -2.63 -12.73
C GLU A 48 3.04 -1.40 -13.07
N GLU A 49 3.10 -1.02 -14.35
CA GLU A 49 3.82 0.17 -14.81
C GLU A 49 3.17 1.46 -14.29
N GLU A 50 1.84 1.55 -14.33
CA GLU A 50 1.08 2.70 -13.78
C GLU A 50 1.26 2.83 -12.27
N ILE A 51 1.27 1.70 -11.56
CA ILE A 51 1.53 1.66 -10.12
C ILE A 51 2.96 2.12 -9.83
N ALA A 52 3.95 1.62 -10.57
CA ALA A 52 5.34 2.02 -10.40
C ALA A 52 5.56 3.52 -10.68
N ILE A 53 4.94 4.06 -11.72
CA ILE A 53 5.00 5.49 -12.06
C ILE A 53 4.37 6.35 -10.95
N ARG A 54 3.22 5.92 -10.42
CA ARG A 54 2.55 6.58 -9.29
C ARG A 54 3.47 6.59 -8.07
N ASP A 55 4.02 5.45 -7.70
CA ASP A 55 4.84 5.30 -6.50
C ASP A 55 6.16 6.07 -6.63
N MET A 56 6.79 6.06 -7.81
CA MET A 56 7.96 6.91 -8.10
C MET A 56 7.65 8.41 -7.96
N THR A 57 6.48 8.86 -8.47
CA THR A 57 6.07 10.27 -8.35
C THR A 57 5.82 10.64 -6.90
N ARG A 58 5.17 9.75 -6.15
CA ARG A 58 4.92 9.90 -4.72
C ARG A 58 6.23 10.00 -3.94
N ASP A 59 7.19 9.13 -4.24
CA ASP A 59 8.51 9.13 -3.64
C ASP A 59 9.27 10.40 -4.00
N TYR A 60 9.23 10.88 -5.24
CA TYR A 60 9.87 12.14 -5.62
C TYR A 60 9.38 13.34 -4.80
N CYS A 61 8.05 13.45 -4.64
CA CYS A 61 7.43 14.49 -3.82
C CYS A 61 7.83 14.38 -2.33
N GLN A 62 8.17 13.18 -1.85
CA GLN A 62 8.61 12.93 -0.47
C GLN A 62 10.14 13.04 -0.28
N THR A 63 10.95 12.63 -1.27
CA THR A 63 12.38 12.29 -1.13
C THR A 63 13.34 13.41 -1.53
N SER A 64 12.89 14.40 -2.31
CA SER A 64 13.62 15.67 -2.54
C SER A 64 14.01 16.41 -1.23
N THR A 65 13.57 15.87 -0.09
CA THR A 65 13.97 16.10 1.30
C THR A 65 15.43 15.71 1.67
N SER A 66 16.17 14.89 0.91
CA SER A 66 17.36 14.20 1.45
C SER A 66 18.76 14.79 1.17
N HIS A 67 18.94 15.78 0.29
CA HIS A 67 20.29 16.25 -0.09
C HIS A 67 20.91 17.38 0.77
N GLN A 68 20.27 17.84 1.85
CA GLN A 68 20.87 18.84 2.74
C GLN A 68 20.60 18.51 4.22
N SER A 69 21.68 18.10 4.89
CA SER A 69 21.97 18.11 6.33
C SER A 69 20.84 17.77 7.30
N ALA A 70 20.86 16.54 7.82
CA ALA A 70 20.26 16.23 9.12
C ALA A 70 21.13 15.23 9.89
N PHE A 71 22.09 15.78 10.65
CA PHE A 71 22.53 15.20 11.91
C PHE A 71 21.36 15.35 12.88
N ILE A 72 20.55 14.30 13.11
CA ILE A 72 19.46 14.34 14.10
C ILE A 72 19.38 13.03 14.88
N VAL A 73 19.31 13.23 16.20
CA VAL A 73 19.13 12.31 17.33
C VAL A 73 17.88 11.42 17.22
N PRO A 74 17.92 10.18 17.76
CA PRO A 74 16.84 9.21 17.61
C PRO A 74 15.82 9.32 18.76
N GLU A 75 14.94 10.31 18.77
CA GLU A 75 13.75 10.27 19.65
C GLU A 75 12.57 11.19 19.26
N VAL A 76 12.22 11.33 17.97
CA VAL A 76 10.90 11.86 17.56
C VAL A 76 10.41 11.18 16.26
N LEU A 77 9.75 10.02 16.40
CA LEU A 77 9.23 9.20 15.29
C LEU A 77 7.79 9.60 14.86
N PHE A 78 7.49 10.89 14.65
CA PHE A 78 6.12 11.23 14.20
C PHE A 78 5.96 12.25 13.06
N ASN A 79 6.97 13.01 12.65
CA ASN A 79 6.76 14.08 11.65
C ASN A 79 7.80 14.11 10.52
N VAL A 80 8.00 13.02 9.78
CA VAL A 80 9.07 12.96 8.74
C VAL A 80 8.58 13.20 7.30
N SER A 81 7.31 13.54 7.07
CA SER A 81 6.75 13.42 5.71
C SER A 81 6.60 14.71 4.88
N GLN A 82 7.16 15.88 5.27
CA GLN A 82 6.86 17.16 4.59
C GLN A 82 7.99 18.23 4.56
N GLU A 83 9.27 17.87 4.70
CA GLU A 83 10.27 18.90 5.03
C GLU A 83 10.85 19.74 3.87
N LYS A 84 10.66 19.42 2.57
CA LYS A 84 11.28 20.24 1.49
C LYS A 84 10.42 20.61 0.29
N PHE A 85 9.53 19.75 -0.19
CA PHE A 85 8.64 20.13 -1.30
C PHE A 85 7.54 21.11 -0.82
N MET A 86 6.91 20.83 0.33
CA MET A 86 5.93 21.73 0.96
C MET A 86 6.40 23.14 1.27
N PRO A 87 7.57 23.37 1.89
CA PRO A 87 8.01 24.74 2.13
C PRO A 87 8.28 25.51 0.83
N ARG A 88 8.76 24.86 -0.24
CA ARG A 88 8.95 25.52 -1.55
C ARG A 88 7.63 25.91 -2.20
N VAL A 89 6.63 25.03 -2.16
CA VAL A 89 5.28 25.33 -2.66
C VAL A 89 4.63 26.46 -1.84
N LEU A 90 4.73 26.42 -0.52
CA LEU A 90 4.19 27.45 0.38
C LEU A 90 4.84 28.82 0.14
N GLU A 91 6.16 28.86 0.03
CA GLU A 91 6.88 30.11 -0.20
C GLU A 91 6.64 30.63 -1.62
N GLY A 92 6.64 29.73 -2.61
CA GLY A 92 6.28 30.07 -3.99
C GLY A 92 4.87 30.63 -4.10
N TYR A 93 3.91 30.07 -3.36
CA TYR A 93 2.54 30.60 -3.28
C TYR A 93 2.48 31.98 -2.60
N ARG A 94 3.31 32.20 -1.56
CA ARG A 94 3.35 33.46 -0.82
C ARG A 94 4.02 34.60 -1.58
N ILE A 95 5.07 34.30 -2.35
CA ILE A 95 5.92 35.29 -3.03
C ILE A 95 5.69 35.32 -4.55
N GLU A 96 4.79 34.46 -5.05
CA GLU A 96 4.49 34.30 -6.49
C GLU A 96 5.76 33.98 -7.32
N THR A 97 6.66 33.19 -6.73
CA THR A 97 7.91 32.78 -7.37
C THR A 97 7.87 31.31 -7.74
N LEU A 98 8.21 31.02 -9.00
CA LEU A 98 8.30 29.66 -9.52
C LEU A 98 9.78 29.27 -9.69
N ASP A 99 10.23 28.35 -8.85
CA ASP A 99 11.57 27.78 -8.94
C ASP A 99 11.69 26.89 -10.19
N THR A 100 12.48 27.34 -11.16
CA THR A 100 12.69 26.61 -12.43
C THR A 100 13.47 25.31 -12.25
N SER A 101 14.19 25.13 -11.14
CA SER A 101 14.89 23.89 -10.80
C SER A 101 13.93 22.71 -10.67
N ILE A 102 12.72 22.93 -10.16
CA ILE A 102 11.69 21.88 -10.00
C ILE A 102 11.31 21.30 -11.37
N LEU A 103 11.20 22.15 -12.40
CA LEU A 103 10.90 21.71 -13.76
C LEU A 103 12.05 20.87 -14.35
N SER A 104 13.30 21.22 -14.04
CA SER A 104 14.46 20.44 -14.46
C SER A 104 14.46 19.05 -13.82
N GLU A 105 14.26 18.98 -12.50
CA GLU A 105 14.18 17.72 -11.74
C GLU A 105 13.04 16.83 -12.25
N MET A 106 11.86 17.40 -12.50
CA MET A 106 10.72 16.67 -13.06
C MET A 106 10.96 16.19 -14.50
N SER A 107 11.72 16.94 -15.29
CA SER A 107 12.07 16.57 -16.67
C SER A 107 13.02 15.38 -16.71
N GLU A 108 13.98 15.32 -15.79
CA GLU A 108 14.95 14.21 -15.68
C GLU A 108 14.28 12.90 -15.28
N LEU A 109 13.23 12.98 -14.46
CA LEU A 109 12.41 11.84 -14.06
C LEU A 109 11.40 11.41 -15.12
N GLY A 110 11.29 12.14 -16.23
CA GLY A 110 10.34 11.84 -17.31
C GLY A 110 8.88 12.11 -16.94
N LEU A 111 8.62 12.95 -15.92
CA LEU A 111 7.27 13.32 -15.49
C LEU A 111 6.64 14.40 -16.40
N LEU A 112 7.44 15.04 -17.25
CA LEU A 112 6.98 16.04 -18.23
C LEU A 112 6.67 15.39 -19.58
N GLY A 113 5.44 15.59 -20.06
CA GLY A 113 4.97 15.01 -21.32
C GLY A 113 5.04 13.49 -21.36
N PRO A 114 4.64 12.75 -20.30
CA PRO A 114 4.86 11.31 -20.23
C PRO A 114 4.11 10.56 -21.34
N THR A 115 3.05 11.12 -21.92
CA THR A 115 2.27 10.51 -23.01
C THR A 115 2.90 10.63 -24.40
N ILE A 116 3.96 11.42 -24.55
CA ILE A 116 4.62 11.62 -25.85
C ILE A 116 5.56 10.43 -26.12
N GLN A 117 5.44 9.84 -27.31
CA GLN A 117 6.33 8.78 -27.78
C GLN A 117 7.50 9.38 -28.56
N GLY A 118 8.73 9.02 -28.21
CA GLY A 118 9.94 9.59 -28.79
C GLY A 118 10.44 10.84 -28.05
N TYR A 119 11.43 11.54 -28.62
CA TYR A 119 12.00 12.80 -28.07
C TYR A 119 12.61 12.71 -26.66
N GLY A 120 12.88 11.51 -26.14
CA GLY A 120 13.35 11.31 -24.76
C GLY A 120 12.25 11.29 -23.71
N CYS A 121 10.97 11.22 -24.11
CA CYS A 121 9.82 11.12 -23.23
C CYS A 121 9.47 9.65 -22.90
N ALA A 122 8.82 9.43 -21.75
CA ALA A 122 8.55 8.09 -21.19
C ALA A 122 7.58 7.23 -22.03
N GLY A 123 6.72 7.83 -22.86
CA GLY A 123 5.74 7.09 -23.68
C GLY A 123 4.69 6.31 -22.87
N ALA A 124 4.32 6.81 -21.69
CA ALA A 124 3.36 6.23 -20.76
C ALA A 124 1.89 6.38 -21.19
N SER A 125 1.01 5.61 -20.53
CA SER A 125 -0.43 5.66 -20.77
C SER A 125 -1.06 6.97 -20.30
N SER A 126 -2.23 7.32 -20.86
CA SER A 126 -3.01 8.47 -20.39
C SER A 126 -3.45 8.34 -18.92
N VAL A 127 -3.60 7.10 -18.43
CA VAL A 127 -3.92 6.81 -17.04
C VAL A 127 -2.73 7.11 -16.14
N ALA A 128 -1.51 6.70 -16.53
CA ALA A 128 -0.28 7.04 -15.83
C ALA A 128 -0.09 8.55 -15.70
N TYR A 129 -0.38 9.32 -16.76
CA TYR A 129 -0.38 10.79 -16.69
C TYR A 129 -1.37 11.34 -15.64
N GLY A 130 -2.58 10.79 -15.60
CA GLY A 130 -3.58 11.16 -14.59
C GLY A 130 -3.12 10.83 -13.16
N LEU A 131 -2.44 9.70 -12.96
CA LEU A 131 -1.86 9.33 -11.67
C LEU A 131 -0.73 10.27 -11.24
N ILE A 132 0.16 10.63 -12.17
CA ILE A 132 1.22 11.62 -11.94
C ILE A 132 0.61 12.96 -11.51
N ALA A 133 -0.35 13.46 -12.29
CA ALA A 133 -1.02 14.74 -11.99
C ALA A 133 -1.72 14.71 -10.63
N ARG A 134 -2.43 13.61 -10.32
CA ARG A 134 -3.09 13.42 -9.02
C ARG A 134 -2.12 13.49 -7.85
N GLU A 135 -0.96 12.83 -7.96
CA GLU A 135 0.04 12.86 -6.88
C GLU A 135 0.69 14.23 -6.75
N ILE A 136 1.00 14.93 -7.85
CA ILE A 136 1.57 16.28 -7.80
C ILE A 136 0.58 17.30 -7.20
N GLU A 137 -0.69 17.27 -7.64
CA GLU A 137 -1.73 18.17 -7.15
C GLU A 137 -2.07 17.94 -5.68
N ARG A 138 -1.94 16.70 -5.19
CA ARG A 138 -2.10 16.35 -3.76
C ARG A 138 -1.23 17.21 -2.86
N PHE A 139 -0.06 17.60 -3.35
CA PHE A 139 0.89 18.45 -2.64
C PHE A 139 0.64 19.93 -2.98
N SER A 140 0.50 20.29 -4.26
CA SER A 140 0.41 21.70 -4.67
C SER A 140 -0.87 22.43 -4.25
N HIS A 141 -1.98 21.72 -3.98
CA HIS A 141 -3.28 22.33 -3.68
C HIS A 141 -3.65 22.28 -2.19
N SER A 142 -2.75 21.83 -1.33
CA SER A 142 -2.96 21.88 0.12
C SER A 142 -2.65 23.29 0.64
N PRO A 143 -3.61 23.97 1.28
CA PRO A 143 -3.39 25.31 1.86
C PRO A 143 -2.45 25.29 3.07
#